data_AF-A0A7T0WHZ3-F1
#
_entry.id   AF-A0A7T0WHZ3-F1
#
_cell.length_a   1.000
_cell.length_b   1.000
_cell.length_c   1.000
_cell.angle_alpha   90.00
_cell.angle_beta   90.00
_cell.angle_gamma   90.00
#
_symmetry.space_group_name_H-M   'P 1'
#
loop_
_entity.id
_entity.type
_entity.pdbx_description
1 polymer ?
#
loop_
_entity_poly.entity_id
_entity_poly.type
_entity_poly.pdbx_seq_one_letter_code
_entity_poly.pdbx_strand_id
1 'polypeptide(L)'
;MKILRNMLGRTKALIGVFALLCLQNAYAIDAGQYYYYISEKCVPKGPQEQKARAAVTPDLWLFEVSPAGISDYYVHMNTEALNQYTDEGKSYLAELETEQAYNAGHASEQGTGVTHNFMLQREAVGLTELIDILSGFSQHQKEKGYYFRKILSLDNQNARFKAVTKVQLVDVGMEDKMFVAGYVSNYYLLDSKGKPDTDAFISVDHKNALSEAIHPYKSPFNQYTKNGICGERWVP
;
A
#
# COMPACT_ATOMS: atom_id res chain seq x y z
N MET A 1 45.81 46.37 -47.99
CA MET A 1 44.75 47.02 -48.80
C MET A 1 43.47 46.23 -48.59
N LYS A 2 42.41 46.90 -48.09
CA LYS A 2 40.96 46.66 -48.27
C LYS A 2 40.45 45.21 -48.54
N ILE A 3 39.67 44.58 -47.65
CA ILE A 3 38.18 44.66 -47.47
C ILE A 3 37.47 43.38 -47.98
N LEU A 4 36.72 42.74 -47.05
CA LEU A 4 35.42 42.02 -47.19
C LEU A 4 35.15 41.05 -48.36
N ARG A 5 34.65 39.83 -48.08
CA ARG A 5 33.20 39.48 -47.95
C ARG A 5 32.92 37.98 -47.80
N ASN A 6 31.75 37.73 -47.19
CA ASN A 6 30.91 36.51 -47.11
C ASN A 6 31.31 35.45 -46.05
N MET A 7 30.70 35.34 -44.86
CA MET A 7 29.29 35.17 -44.42
C MET A 7 28.63 33.82 -44.76
N LEU A 8 28.16 33.16 -43.69
CA LEU A 8 27.19 32.06 -43.56
C LEU A 8 27.64 30.64 -43.99
N GLY A 9 27.58 29.60 -43.15
CA GLY A 9 27.06 29.56 -41.79
C GLY A 9 26.97 28.16 -41.15
N ARG A 10 26.50 28.21 -39.90
CA ARG A 10 25.81 27.17 -39.11
C ARG A 10 26.63 26.00 -38.55
N THR A 11 27.26 26.30 -37.41
CA THR A 11 27.04 25.62 -36.12
C THR A 11 26.06 24.45 -36.13
N LYS A 12 26.56 23.22 -36.06
CA LYS A 12 25.85 22.03 -35.53
C LYS A 12 26.84 21.00 -35.02
N ALA A 13 27.11 21.01 -33.71
CA ALA A 13 27.54 19.84 -32.95
C ALA A 13 27.49 20.17 -31.45
N LEU A 14 26.30 20.46 -30.92
CA LEU A 14 26.11 20.58 -29.47
C LEU A 14 24.70 20.18 -29.07
N ILE A 15 24.24 19.03 -29.57
CA ILE A 15 23.02 18.37 -29.09
C ILE A 15 23.27 16.87 -29.25
N GLY A 16 23.78 16.20 -28.20
CA GLY A 16 24.09 14.78 -28.32
C GLY A 16 24.54 14.07 -27.04
N VAL A 17 24.34 14.66 -25.86
CA VAL A 17 24.72 13.99 -24.59
C VAL A 17 23.63 14.12 -23.50
N PHE A 18 22.49 14.77 -23.75
CA PHE A 18 21.48 15.03 -22.71
C PHE A 18 20.22 14.14 -22.76
N ALA A 19 20.23 13.04 -23.50
CA ALA A 19 19.05 12.18 -23.68
C ALA A 19 19.22 10.73 -23.14
N LEU A 20 20.23 10.47 -22.31
CA LEU A 20 20.52 9.11 -21.81
C LEU A 20 20.51 8.96 -20.28
N LEU A 21 20.03 9.96 -19.52
CA LEU A 21 20.19 10.01 -18.05
C LEU A 21 18.92 9.91 -17.20
N CYS A 22 17.74 9.63 -17.79
CA CYS A 22 16.53 9.33 -17.01
C CYS A 22 15.72 8.18 -17.62
N LEU A 23 16.33 7.00 -17.80
CA LEU A 23 15.56 5.75 -17.84
C LEU A 23 15.38 5.29 -16.39
N GLN A 24 14.58 6.01 -15.61
CA GLN A 24 13.88 5.31 -14.52
C GLN A 24 12.99 4.30 -15.23
N ASN A 25 13.20 3.00 -14.99
CA ASN A 25 12.26 1.98 -15.43
C ASN A 25 10.91 2.34 -14.81
N ALA A 26 10.03 2.93 -15.61
CA ALA A 26 8.65 3.15 -15.19
C ALA A 26 8.01 1.76 -15.11
N TYR A 27 7.87 1.24 -13.90
CA TYR A 27 7.15 0.01 -13.67
C TYR A 27 5.66 0.31 -13.73
N ALA A 28 5.03 -0.10 -14.83
CA ALA A 28 3.59 -0.01 -14.99
C ALA A 28 2.92 -1.03 -14.07
N ILE A 29 1.80 -0.63 -13.48
CA ILE A 29 0.88 -1.53 -12.78
C ILE A 29 -0.41 -1.63 -13.60
N ASP A 30 -0.96 -2.84 -13.69
CA ASP A 30 -2.21 -3.06 -14.39
C ASP A 30 -3.37 -2.44 -13.60
N ALA A 31 -4.02 -1.45 -14.19
CA ALA A 31 -5.18 -0.78 -13.61
C ALA A 31 -6.42 -1.67 -13.65
N GLY A 32 -7.29 -1.53 -12.65
CA GLY A 32 -8.55 -2.24 -12.54
C GLY A 32 -8.88 -2.66 -11.12
N GLN A 33 -10.02 -3.35 -10.98
CA GLN A 33 -10.50 -3.88 -9.71
C GLN A 33 -9.94 -5.28 -9.48
N TYR A 34 -9.45 -5.53 -8.27
CA TYR A 34 -8.82 -6.78 -7.89
C TYR A 34 -9.67 -7.49 -6.84
N TYR A 35 -10.08 -8.71 -7.14
CA TYR A 35 -10.94 -9.53 -6.30
C TYR A 35 -10.15 -10.66 -5.67
N TYR A 36 -10.53 -11.04 -4.45
CA TYR A 36 -9.92 -12.16 -3.77
C TYR A 36 -10.12 -13.46 -4.55
N TYR A 37 -9.07 -14.27 -4.58
CA TYR A 37 -9.15 -15.68 -4.94
C TYR A 37 -8.28 -16.51 -4.01
N ILE A 38 -8.67 -17.77 -3.84
CA ILE A 38 -7.98 -18.68 -2.93
C ILE A 38 -6.58 -18.98 -3.47
N SER A 39 -5.56 -18.51 -2.75
CA SER A 39 -4.17 -18.63 -3.17
C SER A 39 -3.19 -18.61 -2.01
N GLU A 40 -2.01 -19.18 -2.25
CA GLU A 40 -0.85 -19.06 -1.36
C GLU A 40 0.26 -18.38 -2.14
N LYS A 41 0.67 -17.16 -1.73
CA LYS A 41 1.64 -16.33 -2.49
C LYS A 41 1.27 -16.20 -3.97
N CYS A 42 -0.02 -15.98 -4.24
CA CYS A 42 -0.62 -15.86 -5.57
C CYS A 42 -0.58 -17.12 -6.43
N VAL A 43 -0.18 -18.27 -5.88
CA VAL A 43 -0.40 -19.56 -6.54
C VAL A 43 -1.82 -20.03 -6.21
N PRO A 44 -2.71 -20.24 -7.21
CA PRO A 44 -4.07 -20.70 -6.97
C PRO A 44 -4.13 -21.99 -6.13
N LYS A 45 -5.08 -22.06 -5.21
CA LYS A 45 -5.35 -23.24 -4.36
C LYS A 45 -6.85 -23.58 -4.39
N GLY A 46 -7.18 -24.78 -3.91
CA GLY A 46 -8.56 -25.27 -3.93
C GLY A 46 -9.01 -25.73 -5.33
N PRO A 47 -10.32 -25.85 -5.57
CA PRO A 47 -10.87 -26.26 -6.85
C PRO A 47 -10.45 -25.30 -7.98
N GLN A 48 -10.03 -25.85 -9.12
CA GLN A 48 -9.61 -25.04 -10.28
C GLN A 48 -10.71 -24.89 -11.33
N GLU A 49 -11.69 -25.79 -11.34
CA GLU A 49 -12.88 -25.61 -12.19
C GLU A 49 -13.65 -24.38 -11.75
N GLN A 50 -13.95 -23.48 -12.69
CA GLN A 50 -14.53 -22.16 -12.43
C GLN A 50 -15.76 -22.21 -11.51
N LYS A 51 -16.71 -23.11 -11.78
CA LYS A 51 -17.94 -23.25 -10.99
C LYS A 51 -17.66 -23.74 -9.56
N ALA A 52 -16.76 -24.71 -9.40
CA ALA A 52 -16.39 -25.24 -8.09
C ALA A 52 -15.58 -24.21 -7.29
N ARG A 53 -14.72 -23.43 -7.95
CA ARG A 53 -13.93 -22.35 -7.36
C ARG A 53 -14.83 -21.22 -6.87
N ALA A 54 -15.75 -20.75 -7.71
CA ALA A 54 -16.69 -19.68 -7.37
C ALA A 54 -17.60 -20.06 -6.19
N ALA A 55 -17.96 -21.34 -6.05
CA ALA A 55 -18.81 -21.80 -4.95
C ALA A 55 -18.14 -21.69 -3.56
N VAL A 56 -16.81 -21.66 -3.50
CA VAL A 56 -16.05 -21.67 -2.24
C VAL A 56 -15.21 -20.41 -2.03
N THR A 57 -15.08 -19.57 -3.06
CA THR A 57 -14.36 -18.30 -2.99
C THR A 57 -15.35 -17.20 -2.64
N PRO A 58 -15.20 -16.50 -1.50
CA PRO A 58 -15.98 -15.32 -1.19
C PRO A 58 -15.85 -14.29 -2.31
N ASP A 59 -16.97 -13.73 -2.74
CA ASP A 59 -16.98 -12.58 -3.62
C ASP A 59 -16.57 -11.35 -2.81
N LEU A 60 -15.28 -11.04 -2.87
CA LEU A 60 -14.67 -9.99 -2.07
C LEU A 60 -13.74 -9.16 -2.95
N TRP A 61 -14.18 -7.95 -3.27
CA TRP A 61 -13.30 -6.91 -3.80
C TRP A 61 -12.24 -6.56 -2.75
N LEU A 62 -10.96 -6.52 -3.13
CA LEU A 62 -9.87 -6.20 -2.21
C LEU A 62 -9.40 -4.76 -2.37
N PHE A 63 -9.16 -4.34 -3.61
CA PHE A 63 -8.71 -3.00 -3.94
C PHE A 63 -8.92 -2.70 -5.43
N GLU A 64 -8.85 -1.43 -5.78
CA GLU A 64 -8.79 -0.94 -7.16
C GLU A 64 -7.48 -0.18 -7.36
N VAL A 65 -6.87 -0.35 -8.54
CA VAL A 65 -5.77 0.50 -9.00
C VAL A 65 -6.29 1.37 -10.13
N SER A 66 -6.23 2.68 -9.95
CA SER A 66 -6.73 3.67 -10.92
C SER A 66 -5.57 4.53 -11.44
N PRO A 67 -5.48 4.80 -12.75
CA PRO A 67 -4.40 5.63 -13.30
C PRO A 67 -4.59 7.10 -12.89
N ALA A 68 -3.51 7.74 -12.43
CA ALA A 68 -3.46 9.13 -11.97
C ALA A 68 -2.56 10.02 -12.85
N GLY A 69 -2.13 9.53 -14.01
CA GLY A 69 -1.22 10.21 -14.92
C GLY A 69 -0.55 9.23 -15.89
N ILE A 70 0.52 9.65 -16.54
CA ILE A 70 1.25 8.80 -17.51
C ILE A 70 1.97 7.64 -16.78
N SER A 71 2.40 7.84 -15.53
CA SER A 71 3.12 6.85 -14.72
C SER A 71 2.71 6.82 -13.25
N ASP A 72 1.68 7.59 -12.88
CA ASP A 72 1.19 7.69 -11.51
C ASP A 72 -0.09 6.89 -11.35
N TYR A 73 -0.31 6.35 -10.16
CA TYR A 73 -1.43 5.49 -9.84
C TYR A 73 -1.98 5.81 -8.46
N TYR A 74 -3.26 5.55 -8.30
CA TYR A 74 -3.98 5.57 -7.05
C TYR A 74 -4.43 4.17 -6.69
N VAL A 75 -4.38 3.85 -5.40
CA VAL A 75 -5.00 2.66 -4.84
C VAL A 75 -6.23 3.06 -4.04
N HIS A 76 -7.29 2.28 -4.21
CA HIS A 76 -8.49 2.31 -3.39
C HIS A 76 -8.62 0.97 -2.69
N MET A 77 -8.46 0.93 -1.37
CA MET A 77 -8.60 -0.28 -0.58
C MET A 77 -10.07 -0.49 -0.20
N ASN A 78 -10.52 -1.75 -0.17
CA ASN A 78 -11.85 -2.06 0.35
C ASN A 78 -11.87 -1.93 1.88
N THR A 79 -12.04 -0.71 2.38
CA THR A 79 -12.17 -0.44 3.83
C THR A 79 -13.44 -1.05 4.41
N GLU A 80 -14.49 -1.27 3.61
CA GLU A 80 -15.71 -1.93 4.07
C GLU A 80 -15.50 -3.39 4.48
N ALA A 81 -14.51 -4.07 3.90
CA ALA A 81 -14.11 -5.42 4.27
C ALA A 81 -13.43 -5.51 5.65
N LEU A 82 -13.05 -4.38 6.26
CA LEU A 82 -12.44 -4.31 7.59
C LEU A 82 -13.50 -4.48 8.68
N ASN A 83 -14.12 -5.66 8.76
CA ASN A 83 -15.26 -5.97 9.64
C ASN A 83 -15.00 -5.77 11.15
N GLN A 84 -13.75 -5.60 11.56
CA GLN A 84 -13.37 -5.39 12.95
C GLN A 84 -13.23 -3.90 13.32
N TYR A 85 -13.40 -2.99 12.36
CA TYR A 85 -13.20 -1.55 12.49
C TYR A 85 -14.56 -0.86 12.66
N THR A 86 -14.59 0.28 13.34
CA THR A 86 -15.80 1.11 13.38
C THR A 86 -15.99 1.83 12.05
N ASP A 87 -17.17 2.38 11.83
CA ASP A 87 -17.45 3.17 10.63
C ASP A 87 -16.51 4.38 10.54
N GLU A 88 -16.21 5.04 11.67
CA GLU A 88 -15.25 6.15 11.72
C GLU A 88 -13.84 5.70 11.32
N GLY A 89 -13.39 4.53 11.78
CA GLY A 89 -12.08 3.99 11.41
C GLY A 89 -11.99 3.63 9.92
N LYS A 90 -13.09 3.13 9.34
CA LYS A 90 -13.19 2.85 7.89
C LYS A 90 -13.18 4.13 7.07
N SER A 91 -13.97 5.13 7.47
CA SER A 91 -14.03 6.44 6.81
C SER A 91 -12.68 7.15 6.86
N TYR A 92 -12.02 7.15 8.02
CA TYR A 92 -10.68 7.72 8.17
C TYR A 92 -9.69 7.12 7.16
N LEU A 93 -9.64 5.79 7.03
CA LEU A 93 -8.74 5.14 6.07
C LEU A 93 -9.07 5.48 4.61
N ALA A 94 -10.36 5.55 4.27
CA ALA A 94 -10.78 5.91 2.92
C ALA A 94 -10.41 7.36 2.56
N GLU A 95 -10.51 8.28 3.53
CA GLU A 95 -10.15 9.69 3.33
C GLU A 95 -8.65 9.87 3.05
N LEU A 96 -7.77 9.06 3.66
CA LEU A 96 -6.32 9.11 3.42
C LEU A 96 -5.94 8.80 1.95
N GLU A 97 -6.78 8.10 1.20
CA GLU A 97 -6.50 7.76 -0.20
C GLU A 97 -6.51 8.98 -1.14
N THR A 98 -7.11 10.10 -0.69
CA THR A 98 -7.28 11.31 -1.51
C THR A 98 -5.98 12.09 -1.73
N GLU A 99 -4.98 11.93 -0.86
CA GLU A 99 -3.71 12.67 -0.89
C GLU A 99 -2.49 11.76 -1.11
N GLN A 100 -2.70 10.60 -1.72
CA GLN A 100 -1.69 9.56 -1.80
C GLN A 100 -0.53 9.90 -2.75
N ALA A 101 0.66 9.43 -2.39
CA ALA A 101 1.86 9.49 -3.25
C ALA A 101 2.31 8.08 -3.64
N TYR A 102 2.56 7.88 -4.93
CA TYR A 102 2.95 6.59 -5.51
C TYR A 102 4.47 6.52 -5.78
N ASN A 103 5.04 5.34 -5.53
CA ASN A 103 6.36 4.98 -6.06
C ASN A 103 6.44 3.48 -6.39
N ALA A 104 7.37 3.12 -7.26
CA ALA A 104 7.67 1.72 -7.59
C ALA A 104 9.16 1.41 -7.46
N GLY A 105 9.48 0.15 -7.17
CA GLY A 105 10.84 -0.35 -7.04
C GLY A 105 10.89 -1.89 -7.06
N HIS A 106 12.05 -2.46 -6.78
CA HIS A 106 12.19 -3.92 -6.65
C HIS A 106 11.96 -4.39 -5.21
N ALA A 107 11.36 -5.57 -5.05
CA ALA A 107 11.30 -6.25 -3.76
C ALA A 107 12.72 -6.67 -3.34
N SER A 108 13.34 -5.97 -2.40
CA SER A 108 14.76 -6.19 -2.03
C SER A 108 15.01 -7.41 -1.13
N GLU A 109 13.99 -8.22 -0.81
CA GLU A 109 14.16 -9.44 -0.03
C GLU A 109 13.36 -10.58 -0.68
N GLN A 110 14.08 -11.44 -1.42
CA GLN A 110 13.67 -12.80 -1.84
C GLN A 110 12.72 -13.00 -3.05
N GLY A 111 12.43 -12.00 -3.90
CA GLY A 111 11.58 -12.22 -5.08
C GLY A 111 11.88 -11.33 -6.28
N THR A 112 11.67 -11.85 -7.49
CA THR A 112 11.81 -11.17 -8.79
C THR A 112 10.70 -10.14 -9.07
N GLY A 113 9.90 -9.78 -8.07
CA GLY A 113 8.69 -8.96 -8.23
C GLY A 113 8.93 -7.46 -8.17
N VAL A 114 8.02 -6.70 -8.78
CA VAL A 114 7.96 -5.24 -8.68
C VAL A 114 7.11 -4.87 -7.47
N THR A 115 7.61 -3.98 -6.63
CA THR A 115 6.88 -3.42 -5.49
C THR A 115 6.32 -2.05 -5.86
N HIS A 116 5.03 -1.87 -5.60
CA HIS A 116 4.28 -0.63 -5.75
C HIS A 116 3.89 -0.13 -4.36
N ASN A 117 4.38 1.03 -3.94
CA ASN A 117 4.02 1.63 -2.66
C ASN A 117 3.14 2.86 -2.86
N PHE A 118 2.04 2.90 -2.13
CA PHE A 118 1.12 4.02 -2.04
C PHE A 118 1.20 4.57 -0.62
N MET A 119 1.76 5.76 -0.49
CA MET A 119 1.86 6.49 0.77
C MET A 119 0.60 7.32 0.94
N LEU A 120 -0.33 6.89 1.79
CA LEU A 120 -1.63 7.55 1.96
C LEU A 120 -1.55 8.74 2.93
N GLN A 121 -0.71 8.63 3.97
CA GLN A 121 -0.55 9.68 4.98
C GLN A 121 0.92 9.86 5.34
N ARG A 122 1.32 11.12 5.53
CA ARG A 122 2.66 11.47 6.03
C ARG A 122 2.65 12.78 6.79
N GLU A 123 1.91 12.84 7.89
CA GLU A 123 1.79 14.04 8.71
C GLU A 123 2.25 13.83 10.16
N ALA A 124 2.12 14.87 10.99
CA ALA A 124 2.53 14.85 12.39
C ALA A 124 1.32 15.10 13.30
N VAL A 125 0.85 14.05 13.96
CA VAL A 125 -0.37 14.06 14.79
C VAL A 125 -0.04 14.23 16.27
N GLY A 126 -1.00 14.75 17.03
CA GLY A 126 -0.90 14.85 18.50
C GLY A 126 -1.32 13.56 19.21
N LEU A 127 -1.04 13.47 20.51
CA LEU A 127 -1.47 12.32 21.33
C LEU A 127 -3.00 12.13 21.35
N THR A 128 -3.78 13.21 21.52
CA THR A 128 -5.25 13.14 21.53
C THR A 128 -5.80 12.62 20.21
N GLU A 129 -5.33 13.18 19.09
CA GLU A 129 -5.71 12.76 17.75
C GLU A 129 -5.34 11.30 17.49
N LEU A 130 -4.16 10.85 17.93
CA LEU A 130 -3.76 9.45 17.84
C LEU A 130 -4.71 8.54 18.63
N ILE A 131 -5.12 8.94 19.84
CA ILE A 131 -6.09 8.17 20.64
C ILE A 131 -7.42 8.04 19.90
N ASP A 132 -7.92 9.13 19.32
CA ASP A 132 -9.18 9.16 18.58
C ASP A 132 -9.11 8.25 17.34
N ILE A 133 -8.03 8.34 16.55
CA ILE A 133 -7.79 7.46 15.40
C ILE A 133 -7.76 5.99 15.82
N LEU A 134 -6.97 5.65 16.85
CA LEU A 134 -6.82 4.27 17.31
C LEU A 134 -8.11 3.70 17.91
N SER A 135 -9.03 4.57 18.38
CA SER A 135 -10.34 4.14 18.88
C SER A 135 -11.26 3.62 17.77
N GLY A 136 -11.11 4.13 16.54
CA GLY A 136 -11.85 3.66 15.37
C GLY A 136 -11.31 2.33 14.80
N PHE A 137 -10.08 1.96 15.16
CA PHE A 137 -9.47 0.70 14.73
C PHE A 137 -9.76 -0.42 15.73
N SER A 138 -9.75 -1.67 15.24
CA SER A 138 -10.07 -2.80 16.10
C SER A 138 -9.10 -2.93 17.27
N GLN A 139 -9.63 -2.88 18.49
CA GLN A 139 -8.92 -3.23 19.73
C GLN A 139 -8.51 -4.73 19.79
N HIS A 140 -8.88 -5.54 18.80
CA HIS A 140 -8.63 -6.98 18.74
C HIS A 140 -7.27 -7.39 18.15
N GLN A 141 -6.45 -6.45 17.66
CA GLN A 141 -5.31 -6.76 16.79
C GLN A 141 -4.11 -7.50 17.42
N LYS A 142 -4.22 -8.00 18.67
CA LYS A 142 -3.59 -9.24 19.22
C LYS A 142 -3.53 -9.24 20.75
N GLU A 143 -3.78 -8.11 21.38
CA GLU A 143 -3.82 -7.94 22.83
C GLU A 143 -4.95 -6.95 23.14
N LYS A 144 -6.04 -7.39 23.78
CA LYS A 144 -7.16 -6.51 24.14
C LYS A 144 -6.62 -5.35 24.99
N GLY A 145 -6.62 -4.14 24.40
CA GLY A 145 -6.06 -2.95 25.03
C GLY A 145 -4.56 -2.72 24.79
N TYR A 146 -3.93 -3.35 23.79
CA TYR A 146 -2.52 -3.11 23.44
C TYR A 146 -2.22 -1.61 23.25
N TYR A 147 -2.97 -0.95 22.37
CA TYR A 147 -2.80 0.48 22.09
C TYR A 147 -2.97 1.31 23.37
N PHE A 148 -3.99 1.00 24.16
CA PHE A 148 -4.23 1.66 25.43
C PHE A 148 -3.06 1.50 26.41
N ARG A 149 -2.57 0.27 26.62
CA ARG A 149 -1.41 0.00 27.49
C ARG A 149 -0.14 0.68 26.99
N LYS A 150 0.08 0.68 25.67
CA LYS A 150 1.23 1.33 25.05
C LYS A 150 1.16 2.85 25.26
N ILE A 151 0.01 3.46 25.02
CA ILE A 151 -0.24 4.89 25.29
C ILE A 151 -0.02 5.22 26.77
N LEU A 152 -0.51 4.39 27.71
CA LEU A 152 -0.29 4.60 29.15
C LEU A 152 1.19 4.53 29.58
N SER A 153 2.04 3.86 28.80
CA SER A 153 3.50 3.84 29.06
C SER A 153 4.22 5.11 28.63
N LEU A 154 3.51 6.08 28.05
CA LEU A 154 4.08 7.33 27.59
C LEU A 154 4.05 8.39 28.71
N ASP A 155 5.23 8.83 29.12
CA ASP A 155 5.36 9.83 30.20
C ASP A 155 5.06 11.28 29.73
N ASN A 156 5.03 11.52 28.41
CA ASN A 156 4.85 12.85 27.83
C ASN A 156 3.46 13.04 27.20
N GLN A 157 2.62 13.83 27.88
CA GLN A 157 1.26 14.17 27.41
C GLN A 157 1.24 15.08 26.17
N ASN A 158 2.35 15.76 25.87
CA ASN A 158 2.49 16.62 24.68
C ASN A 158 3.25 15.90 23.56
N ALA A 159 3.31 14.58 23.60
CA ALA A 159 3.96 13.79 22.56
C ALA A 159 3.30 14.02 21.20
N ARG A 160 4.15 14.00 20.17
CA ARG A 160 3.73 14.07 18.77
C ARG A 160 4.26 12.87 18.04
N PHE A 161 3.53 12.44 17.03
CA PHE A 161 3.85 11.24 16.27
C PHE A 161 3.93 11.56 14.79
N LYS A 162 4.93 11.02 14.11
CA LYS A 162 4.90 10.91 12.66
C LYS A 162 3.94 9.79 12.30
N ALA A 163 2.79 10.12 11.73
CA ALA A 163 1.85 9.16 11.19
C ALA A 163 2.24 8.81 9.75
N VAL A 164 2.31 7.51 9.46
CA VAL A 164 2.68 6.97 8.16
C VAL A 164 1.78 5.80 7.81
N THR A 165 0.84 6.03 6.91
CA THR A 165 -0.04 4.99 6.36
C THR A 165 0.43 4.60 4.97
N LYS A 166 0.64 3.31 4.75
CA LYS A 166 1.18 2.79 3.49
C LYS A 166 0.47 1.52 3.06
N VAL A 167 0.11 1.47 1.77
CA VAL A 167 -0.23 0.24 1.05
C VAL A 167 0.96 -0.17 0.20
N GLN A 168 1.27 -1.46 0.21
CA GLN A 168 2.31 -2.05 -0.61
C GLN A 168 1.72 -3.22 -1.38
N LEU A 169 1.70 -3.09 -2.70
CA LEU A 169 1.34 -4.14 -3.63
C LEU A 169 2.60 -4.70 -4.29
N VAL A 170 2.59 -5.99 -4.59
CA VAL A 170 3.70 -6.66 -5.30
C VAL A 170 3.15 -7.37 -6.53
N ASP A 171 3.68 -6.97 -7.68
CA ASP A 171 3.55 -7.75 -8.91
C ASP A 171 4.49 -8.96 -8.79
N VAL A 172 3.89 -10.14 -8.75
CA VAL A 172 4.57 -11.43 -8.59
C VAL A 172 4.96 -12.06 -9.93
N GLY A 173 4.80 -11.34 -11.04
CA GLY A 173 5.08 -11.83 -12.40
C GLY A 173 4.02 -12.80 -12.92
N MET A 174 2.82 -12.75 -12.36
CA MET A 174 1.67 -13.57 -12.80
C MET A 174 0.60 -12.64 -13.37
N GLU A 175 0.16 -12.92 -14.59
CA GLU A 175 -0.82 -12.10 -15.31
C GLU A 175 -2.10 -11.91 -14.47
N ASP A 176 -2.53 -10.65 -14.38
CA ASP A 176 -3.71 -10.21 -13.63
C ASP A 176 -3.66 -10.51 -12.13
N LYS A 177 -2.47 -10.77 -11.55
CA LYS A 177 -2.32 -11.07 -10.12
C LYS A 177 -1.47 -10.04 -9.42
N MET A 178 -1.97 -9.62 -8.27
CA MET A 178 -1.30 -8.63 -7.44
C MET A 178 -1.39 -9.06 -5.97
N PHE A 179 -0.24 -9.06 -5.28
CA PHE A 179 -0.16 -9.46 -3.88
C PHE A 179 -0.25 -8.24 -2.97
N VAL A 180 -1.10 -8.30 -1.94
CA VAL A 180 -1.13 -7.29 -0.87
C VAL A 180 -0.03 -7.60 0.14
N ALA A 181 1.16 -7.05 -0.08
CA ALA A 181 2.32 -7.28 0.79
C ALA A 181 2.21 -6.50 2.10
N GLY A 182 1.63 -5.30 2.07
CA GLY A 182 1.45 -4.46 3.25
C GLY A 182 0.24 -3.54 3.14
N TYR A 183 -0.44 -3.34 4.26
CA TYR A 183 -1.38 -2.26 4.48
C TYR A 183 -1.31 -1.93 5.97
N VAL A 184 -0.60 -0.84 6.30
CA VAL A 184 -0.18 -0.57 7.70
C VAL A 184 -0.18 0.92 7.98
N SER A 185 -0.66 1.29 9.17
CA SER A 185 -0.44 2.62 9.76
C SER A 185 0.60 2.50 10.86
N ASN A 186 1.68 3.27 10.76
CA ASN A 186 2.75 3.35 11.75
C ASN A 186 2.79 4.75 12.36
N TYR A 187 2.94 4.80 13.68
CA TYR A 187 3.04 6.03 14.45
C TYR A 187 4.38 6.06 15.16
N TYR A 188 5.31 6.88 14.68
CA TYR A 188 6.65 7.01 15.24
C TYR A 188 6.69 8.20 16.19
N LEU A 189 7.17 8.01 17.41
CA LEU A 189 7.31 9.11 18.35
C LEU A 189 8.34 10.12 17.80
N LEU A 190 8.01 11.42 17.89
CA LEU A 190 8.90 12.49 17.49
C LEU A 190 9.75 12.95 18.68
N ASP A 191 11.05 13.09 18.46
CA ASP A 191 11.95 13.71 19.43
C ASP A 191 11.75 15.24 19.52
N SER A 192 12.48 15.88 20.44
CA SER A 192 12.41 17.34 20.64
C SER A 192 12.86 18.17 19.43
N LYS A 193 13.49 17.54 18.43
CA LYS A 193 13.91 18.16 17.17
C LYS A 193 12.94 17.83 16.02
N GLY A 194 11.84 17.13 16.29
CA GLY A 194 10.86 16.70 15.30
C GLY A 194 11.33 15.54 14.43
N LYS A 195 12.36 14.80 14.84
CA LYS A 195 12.82 13.60 14.15
C LYS A 195 12.05 12.38 14.66
N PRO A 196 11.51 11.52 13.78
CA PRO A 196 10.87 10.28 14.21
C PRO A 196 11.89 9.27 14.73
N ASP A 197 11.49 8.52 15.75
CA ASP A 197 12.19 7.32 16.19
C ASP A 197 12.27 6.27 15.06
N THR A 198 13.24 5.36 15.18
CA THR A 198 13.46 4.31 14.17
C THR A 198 12.35 3.26 14.21
N ASP A 199 11.94 2.88 15.42
CA ASP A 199 10.87 1.90 15.63
C ASP A 199 9.53 2.62 15.80
N ALA A 200 8.48 2.05 15.21
CA ALA A 200 7.14 2.56 15.40
C ALA A 200 6.72 2.37 16.87
N PHE A 201 6.19 3.43 17.47
CA PHE A 201 5.63 3.34 18.82
C PHE A 201 4.35 2.48 18.81
N ILE A 202 3.51 2.67 17.79
CA ILE A 202 2.32 1.86 17.50
C ILE A 202 2.29 1.53 16.00
N SER A 203 1.93 0.30 15.69
CA SER A 203 1.66 -0.18 14.33
C SER A 203 0.30 -0.84 14.28
N VAL A 204 -0.50 -0.53 13.27
CA VAL A 204 -1.82 -1.10 13.03
C VAL A 204 -1.77 -1.88 11.71
N ASP A 205 -1.98 -3.20 11.77
CA ASP A 205 -1.88 -4.09 10.62
C ASP A 205 -3.26 -4.28 9.96
N HIS A 206 -3.59 -3.35 9.07
CA HIS A 206 -4.83 -3.37 8.30
C HIS A 206 -4.88 -4.57 7.34
N LYS A 207 -3.74 -5.02 6.80
CA LYS A 207 -3.67 -6.23 5.97
C LYS A 207 -4.14 -7.46 6.77
N ASN A 208 -3.68 -7.61 8.01
CA ASN A 208 -4.14 -8.71 8.86
C ASN A 208 -5.66 -8.66 9.06
N ALA A 209 -6.22 -7.48 9.38
CA ALA A 209 -7.68 -7.30 9.51
C ALA A 209 -8.44 -7.65 8.22
N LEU A 210 -7.91 -7.25 7.06
CA LEU A 210 -8.49 -7.54 5.76
C LEU A 210 -8.49 -9.05 5.46
N SER A 211 -7.45 -9.77 5.89
CA SER A 211 -7.25 -11.20 5.56
C SER A 211 -7.87 -12.20 6.54
N GLU A 212 -8.02 -11.83 7.82
CA GLU A 212 -8.37 -12.76 8.90
C GLU A 212 -9.81 -13.30 8.78
N ALA A 213 -10.73 -12.47 8.30
CA ALA A 213 -12.15 -12.78 8.23
C ALA A 213 -12.62 -13.36 6.88
N ILE A 214 -11.76 -13.42 5.86
CA ILE A 214 -12.13 -13.86 4.50
C ILE A 214 -12.70 -15.28 4.53
N HIS A 215 -12.03 -16.18 5.27
CA HIS A 215 -12.49 -17.54 5.47
C HIS A 215 -12.66 -17.82 6.97
N PRO A 216 -13.80 -18.39 7.41
CA PRO A 216 -13.97 -18.80 8.81
C PRO A 216 -12.86 -19.74 9.27
N TYR A 217 -12.51 -19.72 10.56
CA TYR A 217 -11.44 -20.54 11.13
C TYR A 217 -11.53 -22.05 10.79
N LYS A 218 -12.76 -22.58 10.63
CA LYS A 218 -12.99 -24.00 10.29
C LYS A 218 -12.86 -24.31 8.80
N SER A 219 -12.74 -23.30 7.94
CA SER A 219 -12.58 -23.47 6.50
C SER A 219 -11.19 -24.05 6.19
N PRO A 220 -11.08 -25.05 5.29
CA PRO A 220 -9.78 -25.57 4.85
C PRO A 220 -8.95 -24.52 4.10
N PHE A 221 -9.56 -23.40 3.69
CA PHE A 221 -8.92 -22.32 2.96
C PHE A 221 -8.40 -21.20 3.88
N ASN A 222 -8.80 -21.17 5.16
CA ASN A 222 -8.34 -20.14 6.11
C ASN A 222 -6.82 -20.13 6.28
N GLN A 223 -6.15 -21.27 6.14
CA GLN A 223 -4.69 -21.35 6.21
C GLN A 223 -3.99 -20.52 5.12
N TYR A 224 -4.63 -20.32 3.97
CA TYR A 224 -4.00 -19.65 2.82
C TYR A 224 -4.03 -18.12 2.93
N THR A 225 -4.90 -17.54 3.77
CA THR A 225 -4.98 -16.08 3.95
C THR A 225 -4.02 -15.56 5.03
N LYS A 226 -3.39 -16.45 5.83
CA LYS A 226 -2.54 -16.08 6.97
C LYS A 226 -1.27 -15.32 6.60
N ASN A 227 -0.72 -15.57 5.41
CA ASN A 227 0.55 -15.01 4.96
C ASN A 227 0.36 -13.91 3.92
N GLY A 228 -0.82 -13.29 3.88
CA GLY A 228 -1.22 -12.30 2.89
C GLY A 228 -2.25 -12.85 1.91
N ILE A 229 -2.72 -11.96 1.04
CA ILE A 229 -3.82 -12.22 0.12
C ILE A 229 -3.48 -11.68 -1.26
N CYS A 230 -4.02 -12.33 -2.29
CA CYS A 230 -3.85 -11.91 -3.67
C CYS A 230 -5.17 -11.49 -4.27
N GLY A 231 -5.10 -10.42 -5.05
CA GLY A 231 -6.14 -10.02 -5.96
C GLY A 231 -5.93 -10.64 -7.33
N GLU A 232 -7.01 -11.11 -7.93
CA GLU A 232 -7.13 -11.37 -9.37
C GLU A 232 -7.91 -10.21 -10.00
N ARG A 233 -7.34 -9.59 -11.04
CA ARG A 233 -7.97 -8.48 -11.74
C ARG A 233 -9.25 -8.95 -12.41
N TRP A 234 -10.33 -8.23 -12.20
CA TRP A 234 -11.61 -8.50 -12.85
C TRP A 234 -11.55 -8.05 -14.32
N VAL A 235 -12.01 -8.92 -15.21
CA VAL A 235 -12.16 -8.67 -16.64
C VAL A 235 -13.64 -8.84 -17.00
N PRO A 236 -14.32 -7.80 -17.52
CA PRO A 236 -15.73 -7.86 -17.91
C PRO A 236 -16.05 -8.90 -19.00
#